data_AF-A0A2D4YX24-F1
#
_entry.id   AF-A0A2D4YX24-F1
#
_cell.length_a   1.000
_cell.length_b   1.000
_cell.length_c   1.000
_cell.angle_alpha   90.00
_cell.angle_beta   90.00
_cell.angle_gamma   90.00
#
_symmetry.space_group_name_H-M   'P 1'
#
loop_
_entity.id
_entity.type
_entity.pdbx_description
1 polymer ?
#
loop_
_entity_poly.entity_id
_entity_poly.type
_entity_poly.pdbx_seq_one_letter_code
_entity_poly.pdbx_strand_id
1 'polypeptide(L)'
;MNSYESSPVPAAMSHRQLSKLLQTASVEDVRDEQSEKSPLVDELRAWAEATQTLLDSMSTSPESMTSQRTPHQVMALGSLRTHLLFGLQALKAASSQ
;
A
#
# COMPACT_ATOMS: atom_id res chain seq x y z
N MET A 1 -19.31 -3.98 -20.82
CA MET A 1 -18.62 -4.76 -19.78
C MET A 1 -17.17 -4.31 -19.79
N ASN A 2 -16.75 -3.54 -18.78
CA ASN A 2 -15.36 -3.09 -18.69
C ASN A 2 -14.49 -4.26 -18.26
N SER A 3 -13.68 -4.75 -19.19
CA SER A 3 -12.59 -5.66 -18.91
C SER A 3 -11.57 -4.91 -18.07
N TYR A 4 -11.65 -5.05 -16.74
CA TYR A 4 -10.45 -4.89 -15.92
C TYR A 4 -9.54 -6.05 -16.31
N GLU A 5 -8.78 -5.89 -17.41
CA GLU A 5 -7.62 -6.73 -17.64
C GLU A 5 -6.74 -6.55 -16.42
N SER A 6 -6.77 -7.54 -15.52
CA SER A 6 -5.94 -7.52 -14.34
C SER A 6 -4.51 -7.61 -14.83
N SER A 7 -3.82 -6.47 -14.90
CA SER A 7 -2.37 -6.48 -15.01
C SER A 7 -1.86 -7.43 -13.93
N PRO A 8 -1.02 -8.42 -14.28
CA PRO A 8 -0.67 -9.49 -13.35
C PRO A 8 -0.06 -8.88 -12.09
N VAL A 9 -0.54 -9.30 -10.92
CA VAL A 9 0.01 -8.86 -9.65
C VAL A 9 1.51 -9.23 -9.63
N PRO A 10 2.42 -8.27 -9.46
CA PRO A 10 3.85 -8.57 -9.41
C PRO A 10 4.16 -9.59 -8.32
N ALA A 11 5.12 -10.47 -8.59
CA ALA A 11 5.57 -11.44 -7.62
C ALA A 11 6.19 -10.74 -6.39
N ALA A 12 5.98 -11.32 -5.20
CA ALA A 12 6.60 -10.84 -3.98
C ALA A 12 8.13 -10.84 -4.09
N MET A 13 8.76 -9.85 -3.46
CA MET A 13 10.21 -9.75 -3.40
C MET A 13 10.79 -10.90 -2.59
N SER A 14 11.75 -11.63 -3.18
CA SER A 14 12.51 -12.66 -2.47
C SER A 14 13.53 -12.05 -1.51
N HIS A 15 13.94 -12.84 -0.51
CA HIS A 15 15.01 -12.45 0.42
C HIS A 15 16.30 -12.04 -0.34
N ARG A 16 16.67 -12.79 -1.39
CA ARG A 16 17.87 -12.48 -2.19
C ARG A 16 17.77 -11.13 -2.91
N GLN A 17 16.60 -10.77 -3.42
CA GLN A 17 16.38 -9.47 -4.05
C GLN A 17 16.48 -8.35 -3.00
N LEU A 18 15.84 -8.52 -1.84
CA LEU A 18 15.91 -7.55 -0.75
C LEU A 18 17.35 -7.36 -0.25
N SER A 19 18.10 -8.44 -0.02
CA SER A 19 19.50 -8.36 0.44
C SER A 19 20.39 -7.56 -0.53
N LYS A 20 20.15 -7.68 -1.85
CA LYS A 20 20.89 -6.88 -2.84
C LYS A 20 20.56 -5.39 -2.75
N LEU A 21 19.29 -5.04 -2.55
CA LEU A 21 18.88 -3.64 -2.38
C LEU A 21 19.49 -3.04 -1.11
N LEU A 22 19.52 -3.79 -0.01
CA LEU A 22 20.12 -3.35 1.25
C LEU A 22 21.63 -3.12 1.13
N GLN A 23 22.33 -3.89 0.31
CA GLN A 23 23.78 -3.68 0.06
C GLN A 23 24.08 -2.36 -0.65
N THR A 24 23.12 -1.82 -1.39
CA THR A 24 23.25 -0.56 -2.14
C THR A 24 22.53 0.61 -1.46
N ALA A 25 21.81 0.36 -0.36
CA ALA A 25 21.12 1.41 0.37
C ALA A 25 22.14 2.32 1.05
N SER A 26 21.89 3.64 1.00
CA SER A 26 22.69 4.62 1.72
C SER A 26 22.64 4.34 3.22
N VAL A 27 23.77 4.52 3.90
CA VAL A 27 23.82 4.53 5.37
C VAL A 27 23.01 5.73 5.85
N GLU A 28 22.28 5.58 6.97
CA GLU A 28 21.55 6.68 7.62
C GLU A 28 22.51 7.83 7.95
N ASP A 29 22.63 8.81 7.05
CA ASP A 29 23.35 10.05 7.31
C ASP A 29 22.33 11.08 7.80
N VAL A 30 22.58 11.63 8.99
CA VAL A 30 21.65 12.50 9.75
C VAL A 30 21.55 13.90 9.11
N ARG A 31 22.15 14.11 7.94
CA ARG A 31 22.22 15.39 7.24
C ARG A 31 21.95 15.23 5.76
N ASP A 32 20.69 15.08 5.41
CA ASP A 32 20.28 15.39 4.04
C ASP A 32 18.96 16.17 4.06
N GLU A 33 19.08 17.49 4.24
CA GLU A 33 17.97 18.44 4.07
C GLU A 33 17.62 18.68 2.59
N GLN A 34 18.17 17.89 1.68
CA GLN A 34 17.79 17.88 0.28
C GLN A 34 17.11 16.56 -0.03
N SER A 35 15.91 16.38 0.51
CA SER A 35 14.95 15.42 -0.02
C SER A 35 14.65 15.83 -1.45
N GLU A 36 15.44 15.30 -2.39
CA GLU A 36 15.12 15.37 -3.80
C GLU A 36 13.67 14.87 -3.94
N LYS A 37 12.83 15.68 -4.61
CA LYS A 37 11.47 15.29 -4.99
C LYS A 37 11.56 14.11 -5.95
N SER A 38 11.71 12.92 -5.38
CA SER A 38 11.64 11.68 -6.12
C SER A 38 10.19 11.47 -6.54
N PRO A 39 9.91 11.25 -7.84
CA PRO A 39 8.56 10.90 -8.31
C PRO A 39 7.91 9.78 -7.50
N LEU A 40 8.73 8.85 -6.98
CA LEU A 40 8.28 7.77 -6.11
C LEU A 40 7.66 8.29 -4.80
N VAL A 41 8.20 9.34 -4.19
CA VAL A 41 7.68 9.92 -2.94
C VAL A 41 6.29 10.52 -3.17
N ASP A 42 6.10 11.22 -4.30
CA ASP A 42 4.81 11.80 -4.66
C ASP A 42 3.77 10.70 -4.98
N GLU A 43 4.18 9.64 -5.70
CA GLU A 43 3.34 8.47 -5.95
C GLU A 43 2.93 7.74 -4.66
N LEU A 44 3.87 7.54 -3.73
CA LEU A 44 3.60 6.92 -2.43
C LEU A 44 2.65 7.77 -1.58
N ARG A 45 2.78 9.10 -1.62
CA ARG A 45 1.85 10.02 -0.94
C ARG A 45 0.44 9.92 -1.53
N ALA A 46 0.32 9.99 -2.85
CA ALA A 46 -0.96 9.88 -3.53
C ALA A 46 -1.63 8.53 -3.25
N TRP A 47 -0.86 7.44 -3.25
CA TRP A 47 -1.34 6.12 -2.87
C TRP A 47 -1.84 6.07 -1.42
N ALA A 48 -1.12 6.70 -0.47
CA ALA A 48 -1.51 6.73 0.93
C ALA A 48 -2.85 7.46 1.13
N GLU A 49 -3.02 8.64 0.52
CA GLU A 49 -4.24 9.44 0.59
C GLU A 49 -5.46 8.69 0.01
N ALA A 50 -5.29 8.08 -1.17
CA ALA A 50 -6.33 7.28 -1.80
C ALA A 50 -6.71 6.06 -0.94
N THR A 51 -5.71 5.38 -0.37
CA THR A 51 -5.92 4.21 0.49
C THR A 51 -6.65 4.58 1.78
N GLN A 52 -6.30 5.71 2.39
CA GLN A 52 -6.94 6.19 3.61
C GLN A 52 -8.42 6.54 3.37
N THR A 53 -8.70 7.26 2.27
CA THR A 53 -10.07 7.56 1.83
C THR A 53 -10.90 6.30 1.61
N LEU A 54 -10.32 5.28 0.95
CA LEU A 54 -10.97 3.99 0.75
C LEU A 54 -11.29 3.31 2.10
N LEU A 55 -10.34 3.24 3.01
CA LEU A 55 -10.53 2.64 4.34
C LEU A 55 -11.62 3.36 5.15
N ASP A 56 -11.71 4.69 5.05
CA ASP A 56 -12.76 5.47 5.71
C ASP A 56 -14.14 5.17 5.12
N SER A 57 -14.26 5.07 3.79
CA SER A 57 -15.51 4.67 3.12
C SER A 57 -15.95 3.25 3.51
N MET A 58 -15.00 2.32 3.63
CA MET A 58 -15.26 0.95 4.10
C MET A 58 -15.70 0.92 5.58
N SER A 59 -15.32 1.92 6.38
CA SER A 59 -15.67 2.00 7.81
C SER A 59 -17.02 2.67 8.05
N THR A 60 -17.33 3.70 7.25
CA THR A 60 -18.52 4.55 7.42
C THR A 60 -19.78 3.95 6.81
N SER A 61 -19.65 3.01 5.86
CA SER A 61 -20.80 2.35 5.24
C SER A 61 -20.68 0.81 5.28
N PRO A 62 -20.78 0.18 6.46
CA PRO A 62 -20.72 -1.28 6.61
C PRO A 62 -21.87 -2.00 5.87
N GLU A 63 -23.01 -1.32 5.71
CA GLU A 63 -24.13 -1.82 4.90
C GLU A 63 -23.76 -1.89 3.42
N SER A 64 -23.04 -0.89 2.86
CA SER A 64 -22.56 -0.96 1.47
C SER A 64 -21.58 -2.11 1.21
N MET A 65 -20.91 -2.58 2.27
CA MET A 65 -20.03 -3.74 2.21
C MET A 65 -20.77 -5.07 2.32
N THR A 66 -22.03 -5.10 2.75
CA THR A 66 -22.74 -6.35 3.09
C THR A 66 -24.03 -6.56 2.30
N SER A 67 -24.79 -5.51 1.96
CA SER A 67 -26.15 -5.62 1.41
C SER A 67 -26.25 -6.26 0.02
N GLN A 68 -25.17 -6.33 -0.75
CA GLN A 68 -25.15 -6.91 -2.11
C GLN A 68 -23.99 -7.91 -2.32
N ARG A 69 -23.43 -8.46 -1.24
CA ARG A 69 -22.23 -9.30 -1.32
C ARG A 69 -22.45 -10.66 -0.70
N THR A 70 -21.81 -11.68 -1.27
CA THR A 70 -21.77 -13.01 -0.67
C THR A 70 -20.84 -13.03 0.55
N PRO A 71 -20.99 -14.00 1.47
CA PRO A 71 -20.08 -14.13 2.61
C PRO A 71 -18.59 -14.21 2.19
N HIS A 72 -18.29 -14.88 1.08
CA HIS A 72 -16.93 -14.96 0.54
C HIS A 72 -16.39 -13.58 0.11
N GLN A 73 -17.23 -12.77 -0.54
CA GLN A 73 -16.86 -11.40 -0.93
C GLN A 73 -16.66 -10.49 0.27
N VAL A 74 -17.48 -10.63 1.32
CA VAL A 74 -17.30 -9.89 2.58
C VAL A 74 -15.98 -10.27 3.24
N MET A 75 -15.65 -11.56 3.31
CA MET A 75 -14.35 -12.02 3.83
C MET A 75 -13.17 -11.49 3.01
N ALA A 76 -13.27 -11.52 1.68
CA ALA A 76 -12.24 -10.99 0.79
C ALA A 76 -12.02 -9.48 1.03
N LEU A 77 -13.08 -8.70 1.22
CA LEU A 77 -12.98 -7.27 1.54
C LEU A 77 -12.40 -7.01 2.93
N GLY A 78 -12.74 -7.84 3.92
CA GLY A 78 -12.12 -7.80 5.24
C GLY A 78 -10.61 -8.06 5.16
N SER A 79 -10.21 -9.08 4.40
CA SER A 79 -8.79 -9.38 4.13
C SER A 79 -8.10 -8.22 3.42
N LEU A 80 -8.71 -7.66 2.36
CA LEU A 80 -8.17 -6.51 1.64
C LEU A 80 -7.93 -5.32 2.57
N ARG A 81 -8.91 -4.99 3.43
CA ARG A 81 -8.79 -3.92 4.43
C ARG A 81 -7.55 -4.10 5.30
N THR A 82 -7.31 -5.32 5.79
CA THR A 82 -6.13 -5.65 6.60
C THR A 82 -4.82 -5.45 5.82
N HIS A 83 -4.76 -5.88 4.56
CA HIS A 83 -3.56 -5.71 3.73
C HIS A 83 -3.27 -4.23 3.41
N LEU A 84 -4.30 -3.42 3.16
CA LEU A 84 -4.15 -1.98 2.97
C LEU A 84 -3.59 -1.29 4.22
N LEU A 85 -4.07 -1.67 5.41
CA LEU A 85 -3.54 -1.17 6.68
C LEU A 85 -2.06 -1.55 6.88
N PHE A 86 -1.69 -2.79 6.58
CA PHE A 86 -0.27 -3.20 6.64
C PHE A 86 0.59 -2.44 5.63
N GLY A 87 0.08 -2.16 4.44
CA GLY A 87 0.76 -1.30 3.47
C GLY A 87 1.02 0.11 4.01
N LEU A 88 0.02 0.74 4.65
CA LEU A 88 0.18 2.06 5.27
C LEU A 88 1.19 2.04 6.42
N GLN A 89 1.20 0.98 7.24
CA GLN A 89 2.18 0.81 8.31
C GLN A 89 3.59 0.64 7.77
N ALA A 90 3.77 -0.16 6.71
CA ALA A 90 5.06 -0.31 6.05
C ALA A 90 5.54 1.01 5.43
N LEU A 91 4.65 1.78 4.80
CA LEU A 91 4.97 3.11 4.27
C LEU A 91 5.37 4.08 5.39
N LYS A 92 4.66 4.06 6.52
CA LYS A 92 5.05 4.84 7.70
C LYS A 92 6.46 4.46 8.16
N ALA A 93 6.79 3.18 8.26
CA ALA A 93 8.13 2.74 8.64
C ALA A 93 9.19 3.16 7.62
N ALA A 94 8.88 3.13 6.33
CA ALA A 94 9.79 3.57 5.26
C ALA A 94 10.01 5.10 5.19
N SER A 95 9.14 5.88 5.85
CA SER A 95 9.20 7.35 5.87
C SER A 95 9.52 7.93 7.26
N SER A 96 9.60 7.09 8.29
CA SER A 96 9.97 7.51 9.64
C SER A 96 11.50 7.63 9.69
N GLN A 97 11.98 8.88 9.62
CA GLN A 97 13.33 9.26 10.04
C GLN A 97 13.38 9.39 11.57
#